data_AF-A0A353R6Z6-F1
#
_entry.id   AF-A0A353R6Z6-F1
#
_cell.length_a   1.000
_cell.length_b   1.000
_cell.length_c   1.000
_cell.angle_alpha   90.00
_cell.angle_beta   90.00
_cell.angle_gamma   90.00
#
_symmetry.space_group_name_H-M   'P 1'
#
loop_
_entity.id
_entity.type
_entity.pdbx_description
1 polymer ?
#
loop_
_entity_poly.entity_id
_entity_poly.type
_entity_poly.pdbx_seq_one_letter_code
_entity_poly.pdbx_strand_id
1 'polypeptide(L)'
;FRDRNCLCAIERAHNQGVSSFRKPISCWIYPIRVQKLADGLIGLNYHKWYLCSTARELGAQKKIRVFEYLKEPLIHCFGRDVYQAIRQAADNPG
;
A
#
# COMPACT_ATOMS: atom_id res chain seq x y z
N PHE A 1 -6.15 18.73 -13.78
CA PHE A 1 -6.04 17.40 -13.15
C PHE A 1 -6.43 16.36 -14.19
N ARG A 2 -5.51 15.52 -14.66
CA ARG A 2 -5.83 14.40 -15.56
C ARG A 2 -6.44 13.29 -14.70
N ASP A 3 -7.54 12.69 -15.16
CA ASP A 3 -8.15 11.49 -14.56
C ASP A 3 -8.65 11.57 -13.10
N ARG A 4 -8.94 12.78 -12.59
CA ARG A 4 -9.43 13.02 -11.20
C ARG A 4 -8.51 12.45 -10.08
N ASN A 5 -7.27 12.10 -10.41
CA ASN A 5 -6.28 11.58 -9.45
C ASN A 5 -5.17 12.60 -9.19
N CYS A 6 -4.82 12.79 -7.91
CA CYS A 6 -3.70 13.62 -7.50
C CYS A 6 -2.45 12.77 -7.31
N LEU A 7 -1.57 12.75 -8.31
CA LEU A 7 -0.27 12.06 -8.26
C LEU A 7 0.82 13.05 -7.83
N CYS A 8 1.75 12.61 -6.98
CA CYS A 8 2.90 13.44 -6.62
C CYS A 8 3.84 13.62 -7.83
N ALA A 9 4.67 14.68 -7.81
CA ALA A 9 5.56 15.00 -8.93
C ALA A 9 6.50 13.83 -9.31
N ILE A 10 7.01 13.10 -8.31
CA ILE A 10 7.90 11.95 -8.51
C ILE A 10 7.17 10.82 -9.24
N GLU A 11 5.95 10.49 -8.81
CA GLU A 11 5.15 9.43 -9.42
C GLU A 11 4.76 9.78 -10.86
N ARG A 12 4.47 11.07 -11.13
CA ARG A 12 4.21 11.55 -12.50
C ARG A 12 5.46 11.43 -13.38
N ALA A 13 6.62 11.88 -12.90
CA ALA A 13 7.87 11.82 -13.64
C ALA A 13 8.27 10.37 -13.97
N HIS A 14 8.07 9.45 -13.00
CA HIS A 14 8.32 8.03 -13.22
C HIS A 14 7.38 7.41 -14.25
N ASN A 15 6.06 7.65 -14.12
CA ASN A 15 5.05 7.13 -15.05
C ASN A 15 5.21 7.67 -16.49
N GLN A 16 5.81 8.85 -16.64
CA GLN A 16 6.11 9.47 -17.94
C GLN A 16 7.47 9.05 -18.53
N GLY A 17 8.24 8.21 -17.81
CA GLY A 17 9.59 7.82 -18.23
C GLY A 17 10.64 8.93 -18.13
N VAL A 18 10.29 10.07 -17.54
CA VAL A 18 11.21 11.21 -17.34
C VAL A 18 12.26 10.88 -16.26
N SER A 19 11.93 9.97 -15.33
CA SER A 19 12.85 9.53 -14.29
C SER A 19 12.71 8.03 -14.01
N SER A 20 13.84 7.35 -13.83
CA SER A 20 13.89 5.98 -13.32
C SER A 20 13.61 5.91 -11.81
N PHE A 21 13.67 7.05 -11.11
CA PHE A 21 13.41 7.11 -9.68
C PHE A 21 11.91 6.96 -9.39
N ARG A 22 11.57 5.82 -8.78
CA ARG A 22 10.22 5.58 -8.25
C ARG A 22 10.05 6.27 -6.91
N LYS A 23 8.80 6.58 -6.54
CA LYS A 23 8.50 7.22 -5.25
C LYS A 23 9.06 6.42 -4.06
N PRO A 24 9.37 7.09 -2.93
CA PRO A 24 9.87 6.41 -1.72
C PRO A 24 8.92 5.32 -1.24
N ILE A 25 9.49 4.24 -0.70
CA ILE A 25 8.74 3.07 -0.17
C ILE A 25 7.64 3.51 0.80
N SER A 26 7.95 4.43 1.72
CA SER A 26 7.01 4.95 2.72
C SER A 26 5.76 5.62 2.13
N CYS A 27 5.90 6.27 0.97
CA CYS A 27 4.78 6.85 0.22
C CYS A 27 4.06 5.81 -0.62
N TRP A 28 4.76 4.76 -1.06
CA TRP A 28 4.19 3.73 -1.92
C TRP A 28 3.32 2.74 -1.17
N ILE A 29 3.70 2.40 0.06
CA ILE A 29 2.98 1.44 0.89
C ILE A 29 1.87 2.10 1.72
N TYR A 30 1.72 3.42 1.67
CA TYR A 30 0.65 4.12 2.40
C TYR A 30 -0.72 3.65 1.89
N PRO A 31 -1.68 3.27 2.76
CA PRO A 31 -1.79 3.62 4.18
C PRO A 31 -1.17 2.64 5.20
N ILE A 32 -0.39 1.64 4.78
CA ILE A 32 0.35 0.78 5.71
C ILE A 32 1.59 1.52 6.22
N ARG A 33 1.81 1.50 7.54
CA ARG A 33 2.99 2.03 8.21
C ARG A 33 3.81 0.89 8.78
N VAL A 34 5.11 0.97 8.58
CA VAL A 34 6.07 -0.03 9.06
C VAL A 34 6.59 0.42 10.41
N GLN A 35 6.47 -0.44 11.41
CA GLN A 35 7.00 -0.23 12.75
C GLN A 35 7.96 -1.36 13.09
N LYS A 36 9.13 -1.04 13.62
CA LYS A 36 10.03 -2.04 14.19
C LYS A 36 9.51 -2.41 15.59
N LEU A 37 9.27 -3.69 15.81
CA LEU A 37 8.86 -4.25 17.08
C LEU A 37 10.09 -4.79 17.83
N ALA A 38 9.89 -5.23 19.06
CA ALA A 38 10.91 -5.98 19.80
C ALA A 38 11.31 -7.26 19.03
N ASP A 39 12.48 -7.80 19.35
CA ASP A 39 12.98 -9.06 18.78
C ASP A 39 13.20 -9.06 17.26
N GLY A 40 13.39 -7.88 16.67
CA GLY A 40 13.67 -7.74 15.23
C GLY A 40 12.45 -7.95 14.33
N LEU A 41 11.24 -8.03 14.90
CA LEU A 41 10.00 -8.17 14.16
C LEU A 41 9.58 -6.85 13.49
N ILE A 42 8.85 -6.96 12.38
CA ILE A 42 8.31 -5.82 11.65
C ILE A 42 6.78 -5.86 11.71
N GLY A 43 6.19 -4.84 12.32
CA GLY A 43 4.75 -4.60 12.34
C GLY A 43 4.29 -3.81 11.11
N LEU A 44 3.24 -4.31 10.44
CA LEU A 44 2.55 -3.63 9.35
C LEU A 44 1.22 -3.08 9.86
N ASN A 45 1.18 -1.78 10.17
CA ASN A 45 0.02 -1.15 10.78
C ASN A 45 -0.78 -0.37 9.75
N TYR A 46 -2.08 -0.66 9.64
CA TYR A 46 -2.97 0.13 8.79
C TYR A 46 -3.30 1.47 9.46
N HIS A 47 -2.78 2.57 8.92
CA HIS A 47 -3.05 3.91 9.41
C HIS A 47 -4.39 4.43 8.87
N LYS A 48 -5.40 4.49 9.74
CA LYS A 48 -6.73 5.01 9.43
C LYS A 48 -6.78 6.52 9.65
N TRP A 49 -6.70 7.30 8.57
CA TRP A 49 -6.84 8.75 8.61
C TRP A 49 -8.13 9.21 7.93
N TYR A 50 -8.72 10.33 8.37
CA TYR A 50 -10.01 10.81 7.85
C TYR A 50 -9.96 11.13 6.36
N LEU A 51 -8.82 11.61 5.85
CA LEU A 51 -8.63 11.86 4.40
C LEU A 51 -8.71 10.60 3.54
N CYS A 52 -8.58 9.42 4.14
CA CYS A 52 -8.71 8.14 3.44
C CYS A 52 -10.17 7.62 3.42
N SER A 53 -11.16 8.35 3.95
CA SER A 53 -12.56 7.89 4.02
C SER A 53 -13.12 7.51 2.66
N THR A 54 -13.02 8.39 1.67
CA THR A 54 -13.53 8.15 0.31
C THR A 54 -12.87 6.93 -0.34
N ALA A 55 -11.56 6.75 -0.13
CA ALA A 55 -10.84 5.57 -0.63
C ALA A 55 -11.30 4.27 0.05
N ARG A 56 -11.59 4.31 1.35
CA ARG A 56 -12.13 3.16 2.10
C ARG A 56 -13.54 2.80 1.64
N GLU A 57 -14.40 3.79 1.45
CA GLU A 57 -15.76 3.60 0.94
C GLU A 57 -15.75 2.96 -0.45
N LEU A 58 -14.91 3.49 -1.35
CA LEU A 58 -14.73 2.92 -2.68
C LEU A 58 -14.17 1.49 -2.62
N GLY A 59 -13.19 1.24 -1.74
CA GLY A 59 -12.63 -0.10 -1.51
C GLY A 59 -13.68 -1.08 -1.01
N ALA A 60 -14.53 -0.66 -0.07
CA ALA A 60 -15.63 -1.48 0.45
C ALA A 60 -16.67 -1.80 -0.64
N GLN A 61 -17.06 -0.80 -1.45
CA GLN A 61 -17.97 -1.00 -2.58
C GLN A 61 -17.39 -1.99 -3.61
N LYS A 62 -16.08 -1.89 -3.88
CA LYS A 62 -15.37 -2.79 -4.81
C LYS A 62 -14.94 -4.12 -4.17
N LYS A 63 -15.16 -4.33 -2.88
CA LYS A 63 -14.68 -5.48 -2.09
C LYS A 63 -13.16 -5.71 -2.21
N ILE A 64 -12.39 -4.61 -2.24
CA ILE A 64 -10.93 -4.64 -2.30
C ILE A 64 -10.36 -4.38 -0.91
N ARG A 65 -9.52 -5.28 -0.41
CA ARG A 65 -8.81 -5.13 0.87
C ARG A 65 -7.58 -4.25 0.70
N VAL A 66 -7.17 -3.56 1.76
CA VAL A 66 -6.05 -2.60 1.72
C VAL A 66 -4.74 -3.25 1.24
N PHE A 67 -4.44 -4.47 1.70
CA PHE A 67 -3.24 -5.18 1.28
C PHE A 67 -3.30 -5.64 -0.19
N GLU A 68 -4.50 -5.86 -0.75
CA GLU A 68 -4.68 -6.21 -2.16
C GLU A 68 -4.39 -5.00 -3.06
N TYR A 69 -4.86 -3.81 -2.66
CA TYR A 69 -4.50 -2.55 -3.33
C TYR A 69 -2.99 -2.30 -3.31
N LEU A 70 -2.32 -2.71 -2.24
CA LEU A 70 -0.87 -2.55 -2.05
C LEU A 70 -0.05 -3.78 -2.48
N LYS A 71 -0.58 -4.66 -3.33
CA LYS A 71 0.10 -5.90 -3.76
C LYS A 71 1.52 -5.65 -4.29
N GLU A 72 1.66 -4.76 -5.26
CA GLU A 72 2.96 -4.46 -5.88
C GLU A 72 3.97 -3.90 -4.87
N PRO A 73 3.68 -2.83 -4.11
CA PRO A 73 4.60 -2.33 -3.09
C PRO A 73 4.94 -3.35 -2.00
N LEU A 74 3.96 -4.13 -1.52
CA LEU A 74 4.18 -5.12 -0.46
C LEU A 74 5.11 -6.23 -0.92
N ILE A 75 4.91 -6.76 -2.14
CA ILE A 75 5.78 -7.78 -2.71
C ILE A 75 7.19 -7.22 -2.93
N HIS A 76 7.31 -5.99 -3.39
CA HIS A 76 8.61 -5.35 -3.59
C HIS A 76 9.39 -5.18 -2.29
N CYS A 77 8.72 -4.83 -1.19
CA CYS A 77 9.37 -4.53 0.09
C CYS A 77 9.60 -5.77 0.97
N PHE A 78 8.66 -6.72 0.98
CA PHE A 78 8.64 -7.85 1.92
C PHE A 78 8.69 -9.23 1.24
N GLY A 79 8.68 -9.26 -0.09
CA GLY A 79 8.67 -10.50 -0.85
C GLY A 79 7.28 -11.11 -1.03
N ARG A 80 7.20 -12.13 -1.88
CA ARG A 80 5.94 -12.80 -2.25
C ARG A 80 5.38 -13.64 -1.11
N ASP A 81 6.24 -14.27 -0.33
CA ASP A 81 5.84 -15.18 0.75
C ASP A 81 5.09 -14.43 1.86
N VAL A 82 5.56 -13.24 2.21
CA VAL A 82 4.89 -12.37 3.19
C VAL A 82 3.52 -11.92 2.68
N TYR A 83 3.42 -11.51 1.41
CA TYR A 83 2.13 -11.14 0.82
C TYR A 83 1.14 -12.31 0.83
N GLN A 84 1.62 -13.52 0.53
CA GLN A 84 0.79 -14.72 0.54
C GLN A 84 0.33 -15.08 1.95
N ALA A 85 1.20 -14.96 2.96
CA ALA A 85 0.85 -15.19 4.36
C ALA A 85 -0.24 -14.21 4.83
N ILE A 86 -0.12 -12.92 4.50
CA ILE A 86 -1.15 -11.89 4.80
C ILE A 86 -2.48 -12.27 4.14
N ARG A 87 -2.44 -12.70 2.88
CA ARG A 87 -3.64 -13.12 2.15
C ARG A 87 -4.31 -14.33 2.80
N GLN A 88 -3.54 -15.36 3.13
CA GLN A 88 -4.05 -16.57 3.78
C GLN A 88 -4.69 -16.28 5.14
N ALA A 89 -4.05 -15.42 5.96
CA ALA A 89 -4.60 -15.00 7.24
C ALA A 89 -5.90 -14.19 7.08
N ALA A 90 -6.01 -13.39 6.02
CA ALA A 90 -7.22 -12.63 5.71
C ALA A 90 -8.37 -13.50 5.16
N ASP A 91 -8.06 -14.59 4.47
CA ASP A 91 -9.03 -15.54 3.92
C ASP A 91 -9.52 -16.55 4.98
N ASN A 92 -8.76 -16.74 6.06
CA ASN A 92 -9.13 -17.56 7.23
C ASN A 92 -9.13 -16.69 8.50
N PRO A 93 -10.12 -15.78 8.65
CA PRO A 93 -10.36 -15.15 9.93
C PRO A 93 -10.82 -16.25 10.88
N GLY A 94 -9.98 -16.62 11.84
CA GLY A 94 -10.32 -17.63 12.85
C GLY A 94 -11.61 -17.32 13.61
#